data_AF-A0AAP2E5A0-F1
#
_entry.id   AF-A0AAP2E5A0-F1
#
_cell.length_a   1.000
_cell.length_b   1.000
_cell.length_c   1.000
_cell.angle_alpha   90.00
_cell.angle_beta   90.00
_cell.angle_gamma   90.00
#
_symmetry.space_group_name_H-M   'P 1'
#
loop_
_entity.id
_entity.type
_entity.pdbx_description
1 polymer ?
#
loop_
_entity_poly.entity_id
_entity_poly.type
_entity_poly.pdbx_seq_one_letter_code
_entity_poly.pdbx_strand_id
1 'polypeptide(L)'
;LDPLVRHGRLANGLTYYVRQNDGRTGKVELRLIVKTGYLAEKRKEINLSHVLEHVAFGKSSRFSNIANFLKSNSLIPGEDFNAHTG
;
A
#
# COMPACT_ATOMS: atom_id res chain seq x y z
N LEU A 1 1.71 0.82 22.68
CA LEU A 1 2.46 0.53 21.44
C LEU A 1 3.85 0.03 21.85
N ASP A 2 4.48 -0.87 21.08
CA ASP A 2 5.89 -1.27 21.33
C ASP A 2 6.77 0.01 21.38
N PRO A 3 7.59 0.22 22.44
CA PRO A 3 8.44 1.40 22.58
C PRO A 3 9.41 1.64 21.42
N LEU A 4 9.76 0.59 20.67
CA LEU A 4 10.65 0.68 19.51
C LEU A 4 9.95 1.23 18.25
N VAL A 5 8.62 1.40 18.29
CA VAL A 5 7.84 1.94 17.17
C VAL A 5 7.79 3.46 17.26
N ARG A 6 8.39 4.13 16.28
CA ARG A 6 8.22 5.56 16.06
C ARG A 6 6.93 5.79 15.27
N HIS A 7 6.04 6.61 15.80
CA HIS A 7 4.75 6.88 15.15
C HIS A 7 4.35 8.34 15.29
N GLY A 8 3.39 8.76 14.47
CA GLY A 8 2.86 10.12 14.50
C GLY A 8 1.75 10.34 13.48
N ARG A 9 1.25 11.56 13.45
CA ARG A 9 0.26 12.02 12.47
C ARG A 9 0.79 13.30 11.82
N LEU A 10 0.88 13.28 10.49
CA LEU A 10 1.26 14.44 9.71
C LEU A 10 0.13 15.49 9.71
N ALA A 11 0.46 16.74 9.38
CA ALA A 11 -0.50 17.85 9.31
C ALA A 11 -1.67 17.57 8.35
N ASN A 12 -1.43 16.79 7.29
CA ASN A 12 -2.45 16.37 6.32
C ASN A 12 -3.33 15.21 6.80
N GLY A 13 -3.11 14.70 8.01
CA GLY A 13 -3.89 13.64 8.63
C GLY A 13 -3.36 12.21 8.43
N LEU A 14 -2.33 12.00 7.61
CA LEU A 14 -1.71 10.68 7.44
C LEU A 14 -1.05 10.23 8.75
N THR A 15 -1.43 9.04 9.22
CA THR A 15 -0.80 8.40 10.38
C THR A 15 0.29 7.45 9.89
N TYR A 16 1.47 7.51 10.48
CA TYR A 16 2.60 6.65 10.11
C TYR A 16 3.13 5.88 11.33
N TYR A 17 3.73 4.73 11.03
CA TYR A 17 4.42 3.87 11.99
C TYR A 17 5.72 3.40 11.34
N VAL A 18 6.84 3.51 12.05
CA VAL A 18 8.17 3.10 11.60
C VAL A 18 8.80 2.29 12.71
N ARG A 19 9.27 1.09 12.38
CA ARG A 19 9.96 0.20 13.31
C ARG A 19 11.19 -0.36 12.62
N GLN A 20 12.36 -0.14 13.22
CA GLN A 20 13.55 -0.89 12.84
C GLN A 20 13.36 -2.34 13.31
N ASN A 21 13.64 -3.30 12.45
CA ASN A 21 13.58 -4.72 12.78
C ASN A 21 14.94 -5.37 12.53
N ASP A 22 15.13 -6.55 13.11
CA ASP A 22 16.36 -7.35 12.99
C ASP A 22 16.37 -8.18 11.69
N GLY A 23 15.59 -7.74 10.69
CA GLY A 23 15.48 -8.39 9.39
C GLY A 23 16.77 -8.30 8.58
N ARG A 24 16.69 -8.72 7.31
CA ARG A 24 17.84 -8.70 6.39
C ARG A 24 18.37 -7.27 6.22
N THR A 25 19.66 -7.08 6.49
CA THR A 25 20.37 -5.81 6.28
C THR A 25 20.14 -5.29 4.86
N GLY A 26 19.82 -4.01 4.74
CA GLY A 26 19.59 -3.34 3.46
C GLY A 26 18.20 -3.54 2.85
N LYS A 27 17.26 -4.20 3.56
CA LYS A 27 15.86 -4.28 3.12
C LYS A 27 14.95 -3.37 3.95
N VAL A 28 13.90 -2.88 3.30
CA VAL A 28 12.80 -2.15 3.93
C VAL A 28 11.48 -2.73 3.44
N GLU A 29 10.48 -2.77 4.31
CA GLU A 29 9.11 -3.08 3.95
C GLU A 29 8.28 -1.81 4.07
N LEU A 30 7.50 -1.50 3.04
CA LEU A 30 6.61 -0.36 3.01
C LEU A 30 5.17 -0.85 2.86
N ARG A 31 4.29 -0.38 3.74
CA ARG A 31 2.85 -0.69 3.68
C ARG A 31 2.05 0.60 3.73
N LEU A 32 1.14 0.76 2.76
CA LEU A 32 0.13 1.80 2.76
C LEU A 32 -1.22 1.15 3.09
N ILE A 33 -1.85 1.61 4.18
CA ILE A 33 -3.15 1.09 4.60
C ILE A 33 -4.19 2.18 4.36
N VAL A 34 -5.22 1.84 3.57
CA VAL A 34 -6.43 2.65 3.43
C VAL A 34 -7.49 2.03 4.33
N LYS A 35 -8.00 2.79 5.31
CA LYS A 35 -8.97 2.30 6.30
C LYS A 35 -10.40 2.28 5.76
N THR A 36 -10.59 1.55 4.67
CA THR A 36 -11.88 1.31 4.01
C THR A 36 -11.78 -0.01 3.24
N GLY A 37 -12.91 -0.59 2.88
CA GLY A 37 -12.93 -1.88 2.20
C GLY A 37 -14.34 -2.32 1.87
N TYR A 38 -14.54 -3.62 1.68
CA TYR A 38 -15.81 -4.19 1.21
C TYR A 38 -17.01 -3.78 2.10
N LEU A 39 -16.82 -3.77 3.42
CA LEU A 39 -17.86 -3.40 4.38
C LEU A 39 -18.34 -1.94 4.26
N ALA A 40 -17.57 -1.07 3.61
CA ALA A 40 -17.95 0.33 3.39
C ALA A 40 -18.69 0.54 2.05
N GLU A 41 -18.80 -0.48 1.20
CA GLU A 41 -19.47 -0.39 -0.10
C GLU A 41 -20.99 -0.24 0.05
N LYS A 42 -21.59 0.59 -0.82
CA LYS A 42 -23.05 0.60 -1.00
C LYS A 42 -23.46 -0.54 -1.93
N ARG A 43 -24.76 -0.86 -1.93
CA ARG A 43 -25.34 -1.89 -2.82
C ARG A 43 -25.01 -1.72 -4.32
N LYS A 44 -24.74 -0.49 -4.77
CA LYS A 44 -24.38 -0.17 -6.17
C LYS A 44 -22.88 -0.18 -6.44
N GLU A 45 -22.05 -0.42 -5.41
CA GLU A 45 -20.58 -0.35 -5.43
C GLU A 45 -19.97 -1.73 -5.14
N ILE A 46 -20.73 -2.82 -5.35
CA ILE A 46 -20.29 -4.17 -5.04
C ILE A 46 -18.96 -4.48 -5.78
N ASN A 47 -17.97 -4.91 -5.02
CA ASN A 47 -16.60 -5.22 -5.43
C ASN A 47 -15.78 -4.01 -5.92
N LEU A 48 -16.27 -2.79 -5.76
CA LEU A 48 -15.55 -1.60 -6.17
C LEU A 48 -14.24 -1.42 -5.41
N SER A 49 -14.18 -1.75 -4.12
CA SER A 49 -12.95 -1.65 -3.33
C SER A 49 -11.83 -2.53 -3.90
N HIS A 50 -12.17 -3.76 -4.29
CA HIS A 50 -11.22 -4.67 -4.95
C HIS A 50 -10.84 -4.18 -6.35
N VAL A 51 -11.80 -3.64 -7.14
CA VAL A 51 -11.47 -3.04 -8.44
C VAL A 51 -10.51 -1.85 -8.28
N LEU A 52 -10.73 -0.98 -7.29
CA LEU A 52 -9.88 0.17 -7.01
C LEU A 52 -8.46 -0.25 -6.60
N GLU A 53 -8.30 -1.35 -5.88
CA GLU A 53 -7.00 -1.95 -5.57
C GLU A 53 -6.21 -2.29 -6.84
N HIS A 54 -6.83 -2.99 -7.81
CA HIS A 54 -6.18 -3.29 -9.10
C HIS A 54 -5.86 -2.03 -9.90
N VAL A 55 -6.82 -1.09 -9.96
CA VAL A 55 -6.67 0.18 -10.69
C VAL A 55 -5.52 1.02 -10.13
N ALA A 56 -5.23 0.92 -8.83
CA ALA A 56 -4.12 1.63 -8.20
C ALA A 56 -2.74 1.25 -8.75
N PHE A 57 -2.57 0.05 -9.33
CA PHE A 57 -1.34 -0.35 -10.03
C PHE A 57 -1.29 0.07 -11.51
N GLY A 58 -2.37 0.65 -12.02
CA GLY A 58 -2.49 1.16 -13.37
C GLY A 58 -1.88 2.55 -13.57
N LYS A 59 -2.57 3.39 -14.34
CA LYS A 59 -2.13 4.75 -14.68
C LYS A 59 -2.32 5.71 -13.51
N SER A 60 -1.35 6.59 -13.30
CA SER A 60 -1.44 7.75 -12.41
C SER A 60 -1.03 9.02 -13.16
N SER A 61 -1.05 10.17 -12.48
CA SER A 61 -0.62 11.44 -13.07
C SER A 61 0.83 11.43 -13.56
N ARG A 62 1.70 10.68 -12.88
CA ARG A 62 3.15 10.61 -13.20
C ARG A 62 3.55 9.33 -13.93
N PHE A 63 2.82 8.24 -13.76
CA PHE A 63 3.17 6.94 -14.31
C PHE A 63 2.11 6.46 -15.29
N SER A 64 2.53 6.07 -16.49
CA SER A 64 1.61 5.44 -17.46
C SER A 64 1.07 4.10 -16.97
N ASN A 65 1.87 3.35 -16.21
CA ASN A 65 1.47 2.14 -15.49
C ASN A 65 2.45 1.88 -14.33
N ILE A 66 1.95 1.87 -13.09
CA ILE A 66 2.77 1.71 -11.88
C ILE A 66 3.36 0.30 -11.80
N ALA A 67 2.60 -0.76 -12.11
CA ALA A 67 3.13 -2.13 -12.10
C ALA A 67 4.30 -2.30 -13.07
N ASN A 68 4.24 -1.68 -14.26
CA ASN A 68 5.35 -1.71 -15.21
C ASN A 68 6.57 -0.93 -14.70
N PHE A 69 6.36 0.21 -14.04
CA PHE A 69 7.43 0.95 -13.40
C PHE A 69 8.11 0.14 -12.28
N LEU A 70 7.36 -0.56 -11.43
CA LEU A 70 7.95 -1.41 -10.38
C LEU A 70 8.76 -2.56 -10.99
N LYS A 71 8.21 -3.24 -12.01
CA LYS A 71 8.91 -4.30 -12.74
C LYS A 71 10.19 -3.81 -13.43
N SER A 72 10.19 -2.61 -14.02
CA SER A 72 11.40 -2.06 -14.65
C SER A 72 12.49 -1.68 -13.65
N ASN A 73 12.15 -1.62 -12.36
CA ASN A 73 13.09 -1.46 -11.25
C ASN A 73 13.38 -2.80 -10.55
N SER A 74 13.18 -3.92 -11.26
CA SER A 74 13.50 -5.27 -10.80
C SER A 74 12.69 -5.75 -9.59
N LEU A 75 11.51 -5.17 -9.34
CA LEU A 75 10.58 -5.67 -8.33
C LEU A 75 9.65 -6.72 -8.92
N ILE A 76 9.52 -7.85 -8.24
CA ILE A 76 8.74 -9.01 -8.69
C ILE A 76 7.30 -8.91 -8.13
N PRO A 77 6.26 -8.92 -8.99
CA PRO A 77 4.88 -8.95 -8.54
C PRO A 77 4.58 -10.19 -7.69
N GLY A 78 3.87 -10.02 -6.58
CA GLY A 78 3.54 -11.11 -5.66
C GLY A 78 4.64 -11.43 -4.64
N GLU A 79 5.90 -11.09 -4.93
CA GLU A 79 7.03 -11.27 -4.01
C GLU A 79 7.45 -9.94 -3.35
N ASP A 80 7.79 -8.94 -4.16
CA ASP A 80 8.29 -7.64 -3.67
C ASP A 80 7.19 -6.59 -3.54
N PHE A 81 6.11 -6.71 -4.34
CA PHE A 81 4.93 -5.85 -4.20
C PHE A 81 3.64 -6.63 -4.41
N ASN A 82 2.64 -6.29 -3.60
CA ASN A 82 1.33 -6.93 -3.61
C ASN A 82 0.30 -5.98 -3.00
N ALA A 83 -0.98 -6.30 -3.14
CA ALA A 83 -2.07 -5.64 -2.46
C ALA A 83 -3.17 -6.65 -2.12
N HIS A 84 -4.07 -6.22 -1.25
CA HIS A 84 -5.26 -6.98 -0.88
C HIS A 84 -6.34 -6.00 -0.39
N THR A 85 -7.58 -6.42 -0.55
CA THR A 85 -8.77 -5.73 -0.06
C THR A 85 -9.58 -6.67 0.81
N GLY A 86 -10.11 -6.15 1.92
CA GLY A 86 -10.96 -6.88 2.87
C GLY A 86 -11.96 -5.98 3.56
#